data_AF-A0A1V5QNT9-F1
#
_entry.id   AF-A0A1V5QNT9-F1
#
_cell.length_a   1.000
_cell.length_b   1.000
_cell.length_c   1.000
_cell.angle_alpha   90.00
_cell.angle_beta   90.00
_cell.angle_gamma   90.00
#
_symmetry.space_group_name_H-M   'P 1'
#
loop_
_entity.id
_entity.type
_entity.pdbx_description
1 polymer ?
#
loop_
_entity_poly.entity_id
_entity_poly.type
_entity_poly.pdbx_seq_one_letter_code
_entity_poly.pdbx_strand_id
1 'polypeptide(L)'
;MIDTVRRMLEAGIDDATIISTLSDAGLSNEQALEIISKVKEPPAKEESVVDVSPSNDISALRNVIEATSTAQDIQSETTSNILNEHENKIHKVDSEIESIKSTISSNKGKEDASLSYRILEFEKKLEEVNSASRAQLDLMKKILEINRKILTELEAKK
;
A
#
# COMPACT_ATOMS: atom_id res chain seq x y z
N MET A 1 -17.54 6.13 19.92
CA MET A 1 -16.10 6.40 20.14
C MET A 1 -15.65 6.06 21.55
N ILE A 2 -16.36 6.48 22.61
CA ILE A 2 -16.04 6.09 24.00
C ILE A 2 -15.97 4.56 24.17
N ASP A 3 -16.93 3.82 23.61
CA ASP A 3 -16.91 2.34 23.67
C ASP A 3 -15.76 1.71 22.89
N THR A 4 -15.28 2.37 21.82
CA THR A 4 -14.12 1.95 21.04
C THR A 4 -12.84 2.11 21.86
N VAL A 5 -12.67 3.25 22.53
CA VAL A 5 -11.53 3.53 23.42
C VAL A 5 -11.56 2.59 24.63
N ARG A 6 -12.75 2.28 25.19
CA ARG A 6 -12.91 1.29 26.26
C ARG A 6 -12.43 -0.10 25.82
N ARG A 7 -12.83 -0.57 24.65
CA ARG A 7 -12.36 -1.86 24.10
C ARG A 7 -10.87 -1.87 23.83
N MET A 8 -10.27 -0.75 23.41
CA MET A 8 -8.82 -0.65 23.18
C MET A 8 -8.03 -0.71 24.50
N LEU A 9 -8.52 -0.04 25.55
CA LEU A 9 -7.93 -0.11 26.90
C LEU A 9 -8.10 -1.50 27.53
N GLU A 10 -9.27 -2.13 27.39
CA GLU A 10 -9.52 -3.50 27.84
C GLU A 10 -8.65 -4.54 27.09
N ALA A 11 -8.32 -4.26 25.84
CA ALA A 11 -7.40 -5.07 25.04
C ALA A 11 -5.91 -4.84 25.39
N GLY A 12 -5.60 -3.96 26.35
CA GLY A 12 -4.23 -3.69 26.80
C GLY A 12 -3.39 -2.87 25.82
N ILE A 13 -4.03 -2.12 24.91
CA ILE A 13 -3.34 -1.19 24.01
C ILE A 13 -2.87 0.01 24.82
N ASP A 14 -1.65 0.48 24.57
CA ASP A 14 -1.05 1.61 25.26
C ASP A 14 -1.73 2.95 24.92
N ASP A 15 -1.79 3.84 25.90
CA ASP A 15 -2.44 5.14 25.79
C ASP A 15 -1.88 5.97 24.60
N ALA A 16 -0.60 5.82 24.25
CA ALA A 16 0.02 6.54 23.13
C ALA A 16 -0.49 6.05 21.75
N THR A 17 -0.64 4.74 21.57
CA THR A 17 -1.25 4.16 20.36
C THR A 17 -2.72 4.56 20.21
N ILE A 18 -3.47 4.62 21.31
CA ILE A 18 -4.88 5.08 21.30
C ILE A 18 -4.95 6.56 20.88
N ILE A 19 -4.07 7.42 21.42
CA ILE A 19 -4.00 8.83 21.03
C ILE A 19 -3.66 9.00 19.55
N SER A 20 -2.68 8.23 19.03
CA SER A 20 -2.34 8.25 17.60
C SER A 20 -3.54 7.87 16.72
N THR A 21 -4.27 6.81 17.10
CA THR A 21 -5.44 6.33 16.35
C THR A 21 -6.59 7.35 16.37
N LEU A 22 -6.78 8.04 17.50
CA LEU A 22 -7.78 9.10 17.63
C LEU A 22 -7.36 10.39 16.91
N SER A 23 -6.06 10.68 16.82
CA SER A 23 -5.53 11.79 16.04
C SER A 23 -5.70 11.56 14.54
N ASP A 24 -5.44 10.34 14.06
CA ASP A 24 -5.71 9.92 12.67
C ASP A 24 -7.21 9.99 12.33
N ALA A 25 -8.09 9.80 13.33
CA ALA A 25 -9.53 9.99 13.21
C ALA A 25 -9.98 11.47 13.28
N GLY A 26 -9.04 12.41 13.41
CA GLY A 26 -9.30 13.85 13.35
C GLY A 26 -9.59 14.53 14.69
N LEU A 27 -9.33 13.90 15.83
CA LEU A 27 -9.42 14.56 17.15
C LEU A 27 -8.11 15.26 17.54
N SER A 28 -8.23 16.36 18.28
CA SER A 28 -7.05 16.97 18.90
C SER A 28 -6.53 16.11 20.06
N ASN A 29 -5.23 16.18 20.33
CA ASN A 29 -4.59 15.42 21.41
C ASN A 29 -5.22 15.70 22.79
N GLU A 30 -5.71 16.91 23.01
CA GLU A 30 -6.41 17.30 24.24
C GLU A 30 -7.75 16.58 24.40
N GLN A 31 -8.51 16.43 23.31
CA GLN A 31 -9.78 15.70 23.29
C GLN A 31 -9.57 14.19 23.46
N ALA A 32 -8.51 13.64 22.87
CA ALA A 32 -8.15 12.23 23.02
C ALA A 32 -7.82 11.89 24.48
N LEU A 33 -7.06 12.75 25.17
CA LEU A 33 -6.73 12.59 26.59
C LEU A 33 -7.96 12.67 27.49
N GLU A 34 -8.91 13.58 27.21
CA GLU A 34 -10.14 13.70 27.98
C GLU A 34 -11.00 12.43 27.89
N ILE A 35 -11.08 11.83 26.70
CA ILE A 35 -11.82 10.58 26.48
C ILE A 35 -11.16 9.41 27.19
N ILE A 36 -9.83 9.29 27.14
CA ILE A 36 -9.08 8.24 27.85
C ILE A 36 -9.28 8.38 29.36
N SER A 37 -9.22 9.60 29.91
CA SER A 37 -9.44 9.84 31.34
C SER A 37 -10.84 9.43 31.80
N LYS A 38 -11.88 9.77 31.02
CA LYS A 38 -13.28 9.40 31.30
C LYS A 38 -13.54 7.89 31.25
N VAL A 39 -12.74 7.16 30.49
CA VAL A 39 -12.87 5.70 30.35
C VAL A 39 -12.02 4.95 31.38
N LYS A 40 -10.92 5.55 31.83
CA LYS A 40 -10.00 4.98 32.83
C LYS A 40 -10.51 5.14 34.26
N GLU A 41 -11.42 6.07 34.52
CA GLU A 41 -12.15 6.13 35.79
C GLU A 41 -13.17 4.98 35.89
N PRO A 42 -13.06 4.08 36.88
CA PRO A 42 -14.07 3.07 37.11
C PRO A 42 -15.37 3.71 37.62
N PRO A 43 -16.56 3.29 37.17
CA PRO A 43 -17.80 3.75 37.77
C PRO A 43 -17.81 3.32 39.24
N ALA A 44 -18.08 4.30 40.11
CA ALA A 44 -18.30 4.07 41.53
C ALA A 44 -19.30 2.92 41.73
N LYS A 45 -18.88 1.90 42.49
CA LYS A 45 -19.75 0.83 42.97
C LYS A 45 -20.85 1.44 43.83
N GLU A 46 -22.07 1.51 43.30
CA GLU A 46 -23.27 1.54 44.13
C GLU A 46 -23.62 0.09 44.51
N GLU A 47 -23.19 -0.32 45.70
CA GLU A 47 -23.66 -1.53 46.36
C GLU A 47 -25.09 -1.29 46.87
N SER A 48 -26.07 -1.74 46.09
CA SER A 48 -27.45 -1.94 46.54
C SER A 48 -27.62 -3.39 46.97
N VAL A 49 -27.81 -3.58 48.27
CA VAL A 49 -28.06 -4.85 48.94
C VAL A 49 -29.42 -5.39 48.50
N VAL A 50 -29.45 -6.51 47.77
CA VAL A 50 -30.69 -7.25 47.47
C VAL A 50 -30.75 -8.51 48.31
N ASP A 51 -31.78 -8.48 49.16
CA ASP A 51 -32.31 -9.50 50.05
C ASP A 51 -32.69 -10.81 49.30
N VAL A 52 -32.36 -11.96 49.88
CA VAL A 52 -32.51 -13.29 49.28
C VAL A 52 -33.80 -13.93 49.79
N SER A 53 -34.78 -14.11 48.89
CA SER A 53 -35.96 -14.93 49.12
C SER A 53 -35.94 -16.16 48.19
N PRO A 54 -35.80 -17.40 48.70
CA PRO A 54 -35.55 -18.58 47.88
C PRO A 54 -36.83 -19.39 47.65
N SER A 55 -37.62 -19.10 46.61
CA SER A 55 -38.58 -20.10 46.11
C SER A 55 -39.15 -19.97 44.69
N ASN A 56 -38.79 -18.97 43.86
CA ASN A 56 -39.40 -18.80 42.52
C ASN A 56 -38.43 -18.74 41.31
N ASP A 57 -37.12 -18.93 41.48
CA ASP A 57 -36.12 -18.54 40.46
C ASP A 57 -35.70 -19.61 39.43
N ILE A 58 -36.17 -20.86 39.53
CA ILE A 58 -35.74 -21.93 38.61
C ILE A 58 -36.23 -21.65 37.17
N SER A 59 -37.44 -21.10 37.02
CA SER A 59 -37.99 -20.74 35.71
C SER A 59 -37.27 -19.53 35.09
N ALA A 60 -36.83 -18.57 35.91
CA ALA A 60 -36.06 -17.41 35.47
C ALA A 60 -34.65 -17.83 35.01
N LEU A 61 -33.97 -18.69 35.77
CA LEU A 61 -32.69 -19.30 35.38
C LEU A 61 -32.78 -20.08 34.07
N ARG A 62 -33.88 -20.82 33.83
CA ARG A 62 -34.07 -21.58 32.59
C ARG A 62 -34.21 -20.69 31.35
N ASN A 63 -34.98 -19.60 31.47
CA ASN A 63 -35.11 -18.61 30.41
C ASN A 63 -33.79 -17.89 30.13
N VAL A 64 -32.99 -17.60 31.17
CA VAL A 64 -31.65 -17.02 31.00
C VAL A 64 -30.73 -17.99 30.26
N ILE A 65 -30.74 -19.28 30.61
CA ILE A 65 -29.90 -20.30 29.96
C ILE A 65 -30.29 -20.45 28.47
N GLU A 66 -31.57 -20.52 28.15
CA GLU A 66 -32.05 -20.56 26.75
C GLU A 66 -31.69 -19.28 25.99
N ALA A 67 -31.80 -18.11 26.61
CA ALA A 67 -31.37 -16.84 26.02
C ALA A 67 -29.85 -16.77 25.78
N THR A 68 -29.03 -17.31 26.69
CA THR A 68 -27.57 -17.42 26.47
C THR A 68 -27.22 -18.45 25.40
N SER A 69 -27.90 -19.59 25.35
CA SER A 69 -27.66 -20.61 24.30
C SER A 69 -27.98 -20.04 22.92
N THR A 70 -29.13 -19.38 22.78
CA THR A 70 -29.53 -18.74 21.52
C THR A 70 -28.60 -17.58 21.15
N ALA A 71 -28.16 -16.77 22.11
CA ALA A 71 -27.17 -15.73 21.87
C ALA A 71 -25.81 -16.29 21.40
N GLN A 72 -25.38 -17.42 21.97
CA GLN A 72 -24.15 -18.10 21.59
C GLN A 72 -24.25 -18.71 20.18
N ASP A 73 -25.40 -19.28 19.83
CA ASP A 73 -25.66 -19.83 18.49
C ASP A 73 -25.65 -18.71 17.43
N ILE A 74 -26.31 -17.58 17.71
CA ILE A 74 -26.31 -16.39 16.84
C ILE A 74 -24.88 -15.84 16.67
N GLN A 75 -24.10 -15.81 17.75
CA GLN A 75 -22.71 -15.35 17.68
C GLN A 75 -21.83 -16.29 16.86
N SER A 76 -22.03 -17.60 16.98
CA SER A 76 -21.34 -18.62 16.18
C SER A 76 -21.66 -18.48 14.69
N GLU A 77 -22.95 -18.33 14.35
CA GLU A 77 -23.41 -18.13 12.98
C GLU A 77 -22.85 -16.82 12.37
N THR A 78 -22.87 -15.74 13.15
CA THR A 78 -22.30 -14.44 12.72
C THR A 78 -20.80 -14.57 12.43
N THR A 79 -20.07 -15.28 13.29
CA THR A 79 -18.63 -15.49 13.11
C THR A 79 -18.35 -16.36 11.88
N SER A 80 -19.13 -17.41 11.65
CA SER A 80 -19.04 -18.28 10.47
C SER A 80 -19.28 -17.50 9.18
N ASN A 81 -20.30 -16.63 9.15
CA ASN A 81 -20.60 -15.80 7.99
C ASN A 81 -19.45 -14.81 7.67
N ILE A 82 -18.86 -14.20 8.69
CA ILE A 82 -17.70 -13.30 8.52
C ILE A 82 -16.49 -14.08 7.98
N LEU A 83 -16.22 -15.27 8.51
CA LEU A 83 -15.12 -16.12 8.03
C LEU A 83 -15.30 -16.52 6.57
N ASN A 84 -16.51 -16.93 6.17
CA ASN A 84 -16.82 -17.23 4.77
C ASN A 84 -16.66 -16.01 3.86
N GLU A 85 -17.05 -14.81 4.33
CA GLU A 85 -16.82 -13.59 3.57
C GLU A 85 -15.32 -13.30 3.39
N HIS A 86 -14.53 -13.52 4.43
CA HIS A 86 -13.07 -13.37 4.38
C HIS A 86 -12.41 -14.39 3.46
N GLU A 87 -12.83 -15.66 3.51
CA GLU A 87 -12.34 -16.71 2.61
C GLU A 87 -12.60 -16.35 1.14
N ASN A 88 -13.79 -15.85 0.83
CA ASN A 88 -14.13 -15.37 -0.51
C ASN A 88 -13.28 -14.16 -0.93
N LYS A 89 -13.00 -13.23 -0.02
CA LYS A 89 -12.10 -12.09 -0.29
C LYS A 89 -10.68 -12.55 -0.56
N ILE A 90 -10.16 -13.51 0.22
CA ILE A 90 -8.83 -14.09 0.03
C ILE A 90 -8.75 -14.77 -1.33
N HIS A 91 -9.72 -15.60 -1.70
CA HIS A 91 -9.75 -16.25 -3.02
C HIS A 91 -9.80 -15.25 -4.18
N LYS A 92 -10.55 -14.14 -4.02
CA LYS A 92 -10.58 -13.08 -5.02
C LYS A 92 -9.19 -12.42 -5.17
N VAL A 93 -8.54 -12.11 -4.05
CA VAL A 93 -7.19 -11.53 -4.04
C VAL A 93 -6.18 -12.48 -4.67
N ASP A 94 -6.22 -13.77 -4.35
CA ASP A 94 -5.33 -14.77 -4.96
C ASP A 94 -5.52 -14.86 -6.48
N SER A 95 -6.77 -14.82 -6.95
CA SER A 95 -7.08 -14.78 -8.38
C SER A 95 -6.54 -13.52 -9.06
N GLU A 96 -6.67 -12.36 -8.42
CA GLU A 96 -6.10 -11.10 -8.91
C GLU A 96 -4.57 -11.15 -8.96
N ILE A 97 -3.92 -11.73 -7.93
CA ILE A 97 -2.46 -11.90 -7.88
C ILE A 97 -1.97 -12.81 -9.02
N GLU A 98 -2.62 -13.96 -9.25
CA GLU A 98 -2.24 -14.86 -10.35
C GLU A 98 -2.47 -14.22 -11.73
N SER A 99 -3.55 -13.44 -11.90
CA SER A 99 -3.79 -12.67 -13.12
C SER A 99 -2.67 -11.63 -13.38
N ILE A 100 -2.29 -10.86 -12.36
CA ILE A 100 -1.19 -9.88 -12.45
C ILE A 100 0.13 -10.59 -12.77
N LYS A 101 0.43 -11.68 -12.06
CA LYS A 101 1.66 -12.47 -12.25
C LYS A 101 1.76 -13.03 -13.67
N SER A 102 0.66 -13.52 -14.24
CA SER A 102 0.61 -14.00 -15.63
C SER A 102 0.85 -12.87 -16.64
N THR A 103 0.29 -11.69 -16.38
CA THR A 103 0.48 -10.49 -17.21
C THR A 103 1.93 -10.00 -17.17
N ILE A 104 2.54 -9.94 -15.98
CA ILE A 104 3.95 -9.54 -15.83
C ILE A 104 4.87 -10.56 -16.50
N SER A 105 4.60 -11.86 -16.32
CA SER A 105 5.44 -12.93 -16.89
C SER A 105 5.36 -12.97 -18.42
N SER A 106 4.18 -12.71 -18.99
CA SER A 106 4.00 -12.68 -20.44
C SER A 106 4.64 -11.46 -21.11
N ASN A 107 4.75 -10.32 -20.40
CA ASN A 107 5.34 -9.11 -20.96
C ASN A 107 6.89 -9.04 -20.83
N LYS A 108 7.49 -9.79 -19.89
CA LYS A 108 8.92 -9.70 -19.56
C LYS A 108 9.91 -10.14 -20.66
N GLY A 109 9.44 -10.73 -21.77
CA GLY A 109 10.34 -11.29 -22.80
C GLY A 109 10.14 -10.79 -24.23
N LYS A 110 8.97 -10.23 -24.58
CA LYS A 110 8.67 -9.86 -25.98
C LYS A 110 9.10 -8.44 -26.33
N GLU A 111 8.90 -7.50 -25.42
CA GLU A 111 9.31 -6.11 -25.63
C GLU A 111 10.84 -6.00 -25.69
N ASP A 112 11.53 -6.74 -24.83
CA ASP A 112 12.98 -6.62 -24.62
C ASP A 112 13.80 -7.05 -25.84
N ALA A 113 13.41 -8.12 -26.53
CA ALA A 113 14.10 -8.58 -27.74
C ALA A 113 13.95 -7.59 -28.92
N SER A 114 12.75 -7.05 -29.11
CA SER A 114 12.48 -6.09 -30.19
C SER A 114 13.18 -4.75 -29.94
N LEU A 115 13.22 -4.29 -28.69
CA LEU A 115 13.92 -3.08 -28.28
C LEU A 115 15.43 -3.27 -28.41
N SER A 116 15.97 -4.41 -27.96
CA SER A 116 17.39 -4.75 -28.11
C SER A 116 17.83 -4.75 -29.57
N TYR A 117 17.02 -5.34 -30.47
CA TYR A 117 17.29 -5.30 -31.90
C TYR A 117 17.30 -3.86 -32.45
N ARG A 118 16.32 -3.04 -32.08
CA ARG A 118 16.25 -1.63 -32.50
C ARG A 118 17.42 -0.80 -31.96
N ILE A 119 17.85 -1.06 -30.72
CA ILE A 119 19.02 -0.41 -30.12
C ILE A 119 20.27 -0.77 -30.93
N LEU A 120 20.51 -2.05 -31.21
CA LEU A 120 21.65 -2.50 -32.04
C LEU A 120 21.62 -1.87 -33.45
N GLU A 121 20.44 -1.77 -34.06
CA GLU A 121 20.28 -1.13 -35.36
C GLU A 121 20.63 0.37 -35.30
N PHE A 122 20.20 1.07 -34.24
CA PHE A 122 20.54 2.47 -34.04
C PHE A 122 22.02 2.69 -33.76
N GLU A 123 22.65 1.83 -32.96
CA GLU A 123 24.09 1.88 -32.69
C GLU A 123 24.90 1.73 -33.98
N LYS A 124 24.52 0.78 -34.85
CA LYS A 124 25.14 0.61 -36.17
C LYS A 124 24.97 1.85 -37.05
N LYS A 125 23.76 2.41 -37.14
CA LYS A 125 23.51 3.64 -37.91
C LYS A 125 24.32 4.82 -37.37
N LEU A 126 24.46 4.93 -36.05
CA LEU A 126 25.26 5.96 -35.42
C LEU A 126 26.74 5.83 -35.79
N GLU A 127 27.28 4.61 -35.80
CA GLU A 127 28.66 4.34 -36.19
C GLU A 127 28.93 4.70 -37.66
N GLU A 128 28.01 4.34 -38.57
CA GLU A 128 28.08 4.72 -39.99
C GLU A 128 28.07 6.24 -40.18
N VAL A 129 27.15 6.94 -39.50
CA VAL A 129 27.06 8.42 -39.56
C VAL A 129 28.32 9.07 -38.99
N ASN A 130 28.85 8.56 -37.88
CA ASN A 130 30.08 9.09 -37.28
C ASN A 130 31.29 8.91 -38.22
N SER A 131 31.40 7.75 -38.87
CA SER A 131 32.45 7.47 -39.86
C SER A 131 32.35 8.39 -41.08
N ALA A 132 31.14 8.60 -41.59
CA ALA A 132 30.89 9.53 -42.69
C ALA A 132 31.21 10.98 -42.31
N SER A 133 30.83 11.40 -41.10
CA SER A 133 31.13 12.75 -40.57
C SER A 133 32.63 13.00 -40.46
N ARG A 134 33.41 12.01 -39.98
CA ARG A 134 34.88 12.09 -39.94
C ARG A 134 35.48 12.22 -41.33
N ALA A 135 35.01 11.43 -42.30
CA ALA A 135 35.48 11.51 -43.68
C ALA A 135 35.20 12.90 -44.31
N GLN A 136 34.01 13.48 -44.03
CA GLN A 136 33.68 14.84 -44.46
C GLN A 136 34.59 15.89 -43.83
N LEU A 137 34.86 15.78 -42.53
CA LEU A 137 35.77 16.68 -41.82
C LEU A 137 37.18 16.65 -42.44
N ASP A 138 37.69 15.46 -42.77
CA ASP A 138 39.00 15.31 -43.39
C ASP A 138 39.04 15.86 -44.82
N LEU A 139 37.95 15.71 -45.58
CA LEU A 139 37.82 16.36 -46.88
C LEU A 139 37.84 17.89 -46.76
N MET A 140 37.10 18.45 -45.80
CA MET A 140 37.09 19.90 -45.53
C MET A 140 38.47 20.42 -45.15
N LYS A 141 39.22 19.69 -44.30
CA LYS A 141 40.61 20.04 -43.98
C LYS A 141 41.50 20.08 -45.21
N LYS A 142 41.41 19.08 -46.10
CA LYS A 142 42.17 19.05 -47.36
C LYS A 142 41.82 20.21 -48.28
N ILE A 143 40.53 20.55 -48.42
CA ILE A 143 40.09 21.72 -49.20
C ILE A 143 40.71 23.00 -48.63
N LEU A 144 40.66 23.19 -47.31
CA LEU A 144 41.26 24.36 -46.66
C LEU A 144 42.78 24.42 -46.85
N GLU A 145 43.48 23.30 -46.78
CA GLU A 145 44.92 23.21 -47.02
C GLU A 145 45.28 23.57 -48.46
N ILE A 146 44.54 23.04 -49.45
CA ILE A 146 44.71 23.38 -50.87
C ILE A 146 44.44 24.87 -51.10
N ASN A 147 43.35 25.40 -50.55
CA ASN A 147 43.02 26.82 -50.69
C ASN A 147 44.10 27.72 -50.09
N ARG A 148 44.63 27.37 -48.91
CA ARG A 148 45.77 28.08 -48.31
C ARG A 148 46.98 28.06 -49.22
N LYS A 149 47.35 26.89 -49.76
CA LYS A 149 48.48 26.75 -50.67
C LYS A 149 48.33 27.63 -51.93
N ILE A 150 47.16 27.60 -52.57
CA ILE A 150 46.87 28.43 -53.75
C ILE A 150 46.96 29.92 -53.41
N LEU A 151 46.39 30.35 -52.28
CA LEU A 151 46.45 31.75 -51.85
C LEU A 151 47.89 32.20 -51.62
N THR A 152 48.70 31.42 -50.90
CA THR A 152 50.11 31.73 -50.68
C THR A 152 50.91 31.78 -51.98
N GLU A 153 50.65 30.87 -52.93
CA GLU A 153 51.29 30.90 -54.25
C GLU A 153 50.91 32.14 -55.08
N LEU A 154 49.66 32.61 -54.96
CA LEU A 154 49.19 33.83 -55.63
C LEU A 154 49.76 35.10 -55.00
N GLU A 155 49.88 35.13 -53.67
CA GLU A 155 50.51 36.24 -52.95
C GLU A 155 52.00 36.35 -53.27
N ALA A 156 52.71 35.23 -53.36
CA ALA A 156 54.13 35.22 -53.71
C ALA A 156 54.43 35.61 -55.17
N LYS A 157 53.43 35.59 -56.06
CA LYS A 157 53.54 36.00 -57.47
C LYS A 157 53.18 37.47 -57.72
N LYS A 158 52.65 38.17 -56.72
CA LYS A 158 52.41 39.62 -56.77
C LYS A 158 53.67 40.39 -56.42
#